data_AF-X1HPE4-F1
#
_entry.id   AF-X1HPE4-F1
#
_cell.length_a   1.000
_cell.length_b   1.000
_cell.length_c   1.000
_cell.angle_alpha   90.00
_cell.angle_beta   90.00
_cell.angle_gamma   90.00
#
_symmetry.space_group_name_H-M   'P 1'
#
loop_
_entity.id
_entity.type
_entity.pdbx_description
1 polymer ?
#
loop_
_entity_poly.entity_id
_entity_poly.type
_entity_poly.pdbx_seq_one_letter_code
_entity_poly.pdbx_strand_id
1 'polypeptide(L)'
;MSASDFHFSLKGNVDSIHTTRNKRKDFYIVVQNLTDNYIPQVKVKLSGPPEVKLLVKVENYGGLPKRNSKERIFKVLSKENGVFTLTAALTTKSGHNIELPITFQVGVVKEGTKPISLVSKPEAEKTISKVNCPFCSEKIDEDAKFCPHCGSNLTDVKEEAGENQDDKTTKQCNNCGRDLSKEAKFCAKCGQKVD
;
A
#
# COMPACT_ATOMS: atom_id res chain seq x y z
N MET A 1 26.41 3.20 6.52
CA MET A 1 25.43 2.48 5.68
C MET A 1 26.23 1.64 4.71
N SER A 2 26.34 0.31 4.92
CA SER A 2 27.10 -0.55 4.02
C SER A 2 26.41 -0.57 2.65
N ALA A 3 26.96 0.15 1.68
CA ALA A 3 26.56 0.00 0.29
C ALA A 3 26.83 -1.44 -0.10
N SER A 4 25.78 -2.21 -0.42
CA SER A 4 25.97 -3.55 -0.96
C SER A 4 26.73 -3.44 -2.29
N ASP A 5 27.87 -4.12 -2.42
CA ASP A 5 28.72 -4.09 -3.62
C ASP A 5 28.02 -4.62 -4.89
N PHE A 6 26.86 -5.26 -4.71
CA PHE A 6 26.06 -5.86 -5.75
C PHE A 6 24.60 -5.49 -5.60
N HIS A 7 23.93 -5.35 -6.73
CA HIS A 7 22.48 -5.44 -6.80
C HIS A 7 22.10 -6.83 -7.32
N PHE A 8 21.37 -7.58 -6.51
CA PHE A 8 21.02 -8.97 -6.75
C PHE A 8 19.50 -9.15 -6.62
N SER A 9 18.83 -9.41 -7.74
CA SER A 9 17.37 -9.35 -7.82
C SER A 9 16.82 -10.29 -8.89
N LEU A 10 15.50 -10.48 -8.91
CA LEU A 10 14.83 -11.06 -10.06
C LEU A 10 14.67 -10.02 -11.16
N LYS A 11 14.70 -10.48 -12.42
CA LYS A 11 14.46 -9.61 -13.57
C LYS A 11 13.09 -8.93 -13.43
N GLY A 12 13.10 -7.60 -13.53
CA GLY A 12 11.90 -6.77 -13.33
C GLY A 12 11.69 -6.28 -11.89
N ASN A 13 12.64 -6.49 -10.98
CA ASN A 13 12.56 -6.07 -9.57
C ASN A 13 11.30 -6.60 -8.86
N VAL A 14 10.97 -7.86 -9.12
CA VAL A 14 9.87 -8.56 -8.45
C VAL A 14 10.40 -9.44 -7.33
N ASP A 15 9.65 -9.56 -6.24
CA ASP A 15 10.02 -10.42 -5.10
C ASP A 15 9.32 -11.79 -5.14
N SER A 16 8.34 -11.94 -6.05
CA SER A 16 7.51 -13.13 -6.17
C SER A 16 7.48 -13.71 -7.58
N ILE A 17 7.40 -15.04 -7.64
CA ILE A 17 7.23 -15.82 -8.86
C ILE A 17 5.93 -16.61 -8.74
N HIS A 18 5.03 -16.40 -9.69
CA HIS A 18 3.75 -17.09 -9.74
C HIS A 18 3.75 -18.18 -10.83
N THR A 19 3.28 -19.37 -10.46
CA THR A 19 3.08 -20.50 -11.37
C THR A 19 1.85 -21.31 -10.97
N THR A 20 1.44 -22.26 -11.81
CA THR A 20 0.40 -23.25 -11.49
C THR A 20 1.03 -24.61 -11.20
N ARG A 21 0.31 -25.48 -10.48
CA ARG A 21 0.75 -26.84 -10.17
C ARG A 21 1.25 -27.59 -11.40
N ASN A 22 2.31 -28.37 -11.22
CA ASN A 22 2.90 -29.25 -12.24
C ASN A 22 3.32 -28.54 -13.54
N LYS A 23 3.45 -27.19 -13.52
CA LYS A 23 4.04 -26.44 -14.64
C LYS A 23 5.49 -26.08 -14.35
N ARG A 24 6.28 -26.09 -15.42
CA ARG A 24 7.63 -25.54 -15.41
C ARG A 24 7.53 -24.02 -15.46
N LYS A 25 8.34 -23.36 -14.65
CA LYS A 25 8.48 -21.92 -14.63
C LYS A 25 9.95 -21.58 -14.81
N ASP A 26 10.21 -20.72 -15.79
CA ASP A 26 11.51 -20.17 -16.06
C ASP A 26 11.51 -18.71 -15.56
N PHE A 27 12.57 -18.30 -14.89
CA PHE A 27 12.75 -16.94 -14.40
C PHE A 27 14.23 -16.55 -14.48
N TYR A 28 14.49 -15.25 -14.49
CA TYR A 28 15.82 -14.71 -14.62
C TYR A 28 16.24 -14.08 -13.31
N ILE A 29 17.42 -14.44 -12.84
CA ILE A 29 18.10 -13.73 -11.76
C ILE A 29 19.09 -12.76 -12.40
N VAL A 30 19.13 -11.53 -11.90
CA VAL A 30 20.03 -10.47 -12.36
C VAL A 30 21.06 -10.22 -11.26
N VAL A 31 22.32 -10.19 -11.67
CA VAL A 31 23.43 -9.79 -10.80
C VAL A 31 24.10 -8.59 -11.43
N GLN A 32 24.05 -7.47 -10.74
CA GLN A 32 24.71 -6.23 -11.12
C GLN A 32 25.89 -5.96 -10.19
N ASN A 33 27.04 -5.72 -10.80
CA ASN A 33 28.22 -5.25 -10.10
C ASN A 33 28.15 -3.73 -9.98
N LEU A 34 28.10 -3.21 -8.75
CA LEU A 34 28.07 -1.78 -8.46
C LEU A 34 29.47 -1.20 -8.20
N THR A 35 30.47 -2.06 -8.12
CA THR A 35 31.87 -1.66 -7.90
C THR A 35 32.52 -1.19 -9.21
N ASP A 36 33.61 -0.43 -9.06
CA ASP A 36 34.47 0.00 -10.17
C ASP A 36 35.46 -1.09 -10.63
N ASN A 37 35.43 -2.27 -9.99
CA ASN A 37 36.34 -3.37 -10.27
C ASN A 37 35.65 -4.50 -11.05
N TYR A 38 36.43 -5.28 -11.79
CA TYR A 38 35.95 -6.53 -12.39
C TYR A 38 35.83 -7.61 -11.33
N ILE A 39 34.73 -8.36 -11.34
CA ILE A 39 34.46 -9.40 -10.33
C ILE A 39 34.52 -10.78 -11.00
N PRO A 40 35.56 -11.58 -10.73
CA PRO A 40 35.72 -12.89 -11.35
C PRO A 40 34.86 -13.96 -10.66
N GLN A 41 34.46 -14.96 -11.45
CA GLN A 41 33.88 -16.23 -10.98
C GLN A 41 32.64 -16.06 -10.09
N VAL A 42 31.67 -15.31 -10.59
CA VAL A 42 30.37 -15.16 -9.95
C VAL A 42 29.50 -16.37 -10.26
N LYS A 43 28.94 -16.97 -9.21
CA LYS A 43 28.06 -18.14 -9.28
C LYS A 43 26.85 -17.92 -8.39
N VAL A 44 25.69 -18.32 -8.88
CA VAL A 44 24.45 -18.31 -8.09
C VAL A 44 23.95 -19.74 -7.93
N LYS A 45 23.67 -20.13 -6.68
CA LYS A 45 23.08 -21.42 -6.32
C LYS A 45 21.67 -21.20 -5.79
N LEU A 46 20.70 -21.87 -6.39
CA LEU A 46 19.32 -21.89 -5.95
C LEU A 46 19.09 -23.08 -5.01
N SER A 47 18.51 -22.80 -3.85
CA SER A 47 18.00 -23.79 -2.89
C SER A 47 16.52 -23.51 -2.61
N GLY A 48 15.82 -24.52 -2.12
CA GLY A 48 14.38 -24.45 -1.88
C GLY A 48 13.87 -25.74 -1.26
N PRO A 49 12.60 -25.76 -0.84
CA PRO A 49 12.02 -26.88 -0.14
C PRO A 49 11.68 -28.03 -1.12
N PRO A 50 11.52 -29.29 -0.65
CA PRO A 50 11.44 -30.49 -1.50
C PRO A 50 10.22 -30.55 -2.43
N GLU A 51 9.19 -29.75 -2.16
CA GLU A 51 7.96 -29.58 -2.92
C GLU A 51 8.20 -28.84 -4.24
N VAL A 52 9.29 -28.07 -4.34
CA VAL A 52 9.71 -27.37 -5.56
C VAL A 52 10.92 -28.07 -6.17
N LYS A 53 10.72 -28.72 -7.33
CA LYS A 53 11.82 -29.35 -8.07
C LYS A 53 12.62 -28.28 -8.82
N LEU A 54 13.83 -28.01 -8.34
CA LEU A 54 14.79 -27.16 -9.02
C LEU A 54 15.40 -27.90 -10.22
N LEU A 55 15.06 -27.48 -11.43
CA LEU A 55 15.59 -28.06 -12.67
C LEU A 55 16.98 -27.49 -13.01
N VAL A 56 17.17 -26.20 -12.77
CA VAL A 56 18.48 -25.53 -12.83
C VAL A 56 18.80 -25.05 -11.42
N LYS A 57 19.76 -25.72 -10.77
CA LYS A 57 20.14 -25.44 -9.37
C LYS A 57 21.28 -24.44 -9.24
N VAL A 58 22.16 -24.37 -10.24
CA VAL A 58 23.37 -23.54 -10.19
C VAL A 58 23.61 -22.95 -11.56
N GLU A 59 23.88 -21.65 -11.61
CA GLU A 59 24.28 -20.96 -12.83
C GLU A 59 25.57 -20.17 -12.62
N ASN A 60 26.45 -20.22 -13.62
CA ASN A 60 27.69 -19.47 -13.63
C ASN A 60 27.51 -18.18 -14.44
N TYR A 61 27.79 -17.06 -13.79
CA TYR A 61 27.77 -15.73 -14.42
C TYR A 61 29.14 -15.39 -15.02
N GLY A 62 30.17 -16.18 -14.69
CA GLY A 62 31.54 -15.94 -15.10
C GLY A 62 32.05 -14.67 -14.43
N GLY A 63 32.75 -13.81 -15.16
CA GLY A 63 33.12 -12.50 -14.63
C GLY A 63 32.06 -11.42 -14.87
N LEU A 64 31.85 -10.55 -13.89
CA LEU A 64 31.04 -9.34 -14.02
C LEU A 64 31.95 -8.13 -14.30
N PRO A 65 31.80 -7.46 -15.45
CA PRO A 65 32.46 -6.17 -15.69
C PRO A 65 32.04 -5.11 -14.67
N LYS A 66 32.87 -4.08 -14.51
CA LYS A 66 32.57 -2.91 -13.67
C LYS A 66 31.27 -2.25 -14.11
N ARG A 67 30.44 -1.83 -13.14
CA ARG A 67 29.15 -1.14 -13.35
C ARG A 67 28.24 -1.82 -14.38
N ASN A 68 28.28 -3.15 -14.48
CA ASN A 68 27.53 -3.90 -15.47
C ASN A 68 26.75 -5.05 -14.80
N SER A 69 25.73 -5.53 -15.48
CA SER A 69 24.87 -6.61 -15.02
C SER A 69 24.88 -7.78 -15.99
N LYS A 70 24.70 -8.98 -15.44
CA LYS A 70 24.39 -10.17 -16.22
C LYS A 70 23.15 -10.84 -15.63
N GLU A 71 22.44 -11.56 -16.48
CA GLU A 71 21.29 -12.36 -16.08
C GLU A 71 21.45 -13.82 -16.51
N ARG A 72 20.89 -14.74 -15.72
CA ARG A 72 20.84 -16.17 -16.04
C ARG A 72 19.47 -16.76 -15.75
N ILE A 73 19.13 -17.78 -16.52
CA ILE A 73 17.85 -18.46 -16.45
C ILE A 73 17.91 -19.55 -15.39
N PHE A 74 16.98 -19.51 -14.46
CA PHE A 74 16.67 -20.58 -13.55
C PHE A 74 15.34 -21.21 -13.92
N LYS A 75 15.25 -22.53 -13.73
CA LYS A 75 14.07 -23.31 -14.09
C LYS A 75 13.63 -24.14 -12.89
N VAL A 76 12.34 -24.10 -12.60
CA VAL A 76 11.73 -24.81 -11.48
C VAL A 76 10.43 -25.48 -11.92
N LEU A 77 10.05 -26.54 -11.21
CA LEU A 77 8.80 -27.26 -11.39
C LEU A 77 8.13 -27.45 -10.03
N SER A 78 6.93 -26.91 -9.91
CA SER A 78 6.11 -27.05 -8.70
C SER A 78 5.44 -28.42 -8.63
N LYS A 79 5.58 -29.15 -7.52
CA LYS A 79 4.85 -30.42 -7.28
C LYS A 79 3.55 -30.21 -6.51
N GLU A 80 3.55 -29.28 -5.57
CA GLU A 80 2.45 -28.99 -4.66
C GLU A 80 1.99 -27.54 -4.78
N ASN A 81 0.74 -27.29 -4.40
CA ASN A 81 0.18 -25.93 -4.31
C ASN A 81 0.60 -25.30 -2.98
N GLY A 82 0.83 -23.99 -2.97
CA GLY A 82 1.21 -23.28 -1.76
C GLY A 82 2.15 -22.12 -2.04
N VAL A 83 2.63 -21.51 -0.95
CA VAL A 83 3.66 -20.49 -0.97
C VAL A 83 4.94 -21.12 -0.44
N PHE A 84 5.99 -21.09 -1.25
CA PHE A 84 7.29 -21.62 -0.92
C PHE A 84 8.32 -20.50 -0.96
N THR A 85 9.40 -20.64 -0.20
CA THR A 85 10.52 -19.69 -0.25
C THR A 85 11.71 -20.37 -0.92
N LEU A 86 12.17 -19.79 -2.03
CA LEU A 86 13.42 -20.19 -2.67
C LEU A 86 14.52 -19.24 -2.21
N THR A 87 15.73 -19.76 -2.01
CA THR A 87 16.89 -18.93 -1.65
C THR A 87 17.88 -19.00 -2.79
N ALA A 88 18.19 -17.85 -3.40
CA ALA A 88 19.29 -17.74 -4.33
C ALA A 88 20.52 -17.24 -3.58
N ALA A 89 21.60 -18.00 -3.54
CA ALA A 89 22.86 -17.63 -2.90
C ALA A 89 23.90 -17.27 -3.98
N LEU A 90 24.31 -16.01 -4.00
CA LEU A 90 25.39 -15.49 -4.83
C LEU A 90 26.72 -15.67 -4.11
N THR A 91 27.67 -16.30 -4.79
CA THR A 91 29.04 -16.49 -4.33
C THR A 91 30.02 -15.94 -5.36
N THR A 92 31.09 -15.29 -4.89
CA THR A 92 32.16 -14.76 -5.76
C THR A 92 33.53 -15.19 -5.26
N LYS A 93 34.56 -15.10 -6.12
CA LYS A 93 35.95 -15.35 -5.69
C LYS A 93 36.43 -14.37 -4.61
N SER A 94 35.90 -13.15 -4.61
CA SER A 94 36.26 -12.10 -3.64
C SER A 94 35.69 -12.33 -2.23
N GLY A 95 34.93 -13.41 -2.01
CA GLY A 95 34.39 -13.78 -0.70
C GLY A 95 32.98 -13.27 -0.42
N HIS A 96 32.33 -12.57 -1.36
CA HIS A 96 30.94 -12.17 -1.19
C HIS A 96 30.02 -13.39 -1.19
N ASN A 97 29.17 -13.48 -0.17
CA ASN A 97 28.09 -14.45 -0.04
C ASN A 97 26.80 -13.69 0.28
N ILE A 98 25.90 -13.59 -0.70
CA ILE A 98 24.67 -12.80 -0.61
C ILE A 98 23.49 -13.73 -0.89
N GLU A 99 22.50 -13.74 -0.01
CA GLU A 99 21.30 -14.55 -0.17
C GLU A 99 20.10 -13.68 -0.51
N LEU A 100 19.33 -14.10 -1.52
CA LEU A 100 18.09 -13.49 -1.95
C LEU A 100 16.94 -14.48 -1.71
N PRO A 101 16.07 -14.23 -0.71
CA PRO A 101 14.83 -14.96 -0.56
C PRO A 101 13.85 -14.55 -1.66
N ILE A 102 13.24 -15.53 -2.31
CA ILE A 102 12.30 -15.37 -3.42
C ILE A 102 11.01 -16.08 -3.04
N THR A 103 9.89 -15.36 -3.10
CA THR A 103 8.58 -15.96 -2.81
C THR A 103 8.08 -16.71 -4.06
N PHE A 104 7.85 -18.01 -3.95
CA PHE A 104 7.38 -18.86 -5.04
C PHE A 104 5.96 -19.33 -4.78
N GLN A 105 4.99 -18.73 -5.47
CA GLN A 105 3.57 -19.01 -5.30
C GLN A 105 3.06 -19.97 -6.37
N VAL A 106 2.46 -21.08 -5.94
CA VAL A 106 1.92 -22.13 -6.80
C VAL A 106 0.42 -22.25 -6.64
N GLY A 107 -0.31 -22.00 -7.74
CA GLY A 107 -1.76 -22.07 -7.81
C GLY A 107 -2.44 -20.76 -7.40
N VAL A 108 -3.76 -20.81 -7.27
CA VAL A 108 -4.52 -19.74 -6.62
C VAL A 108 -4.29 -19.90 -5.13
N VAL A 109 -3.18 -19.34 -4.66
CA VAL A 109 -3.06 -19.03 -3.25
C VAL A 109 -4.15 -17.98 -3.05
N LYS A 110 -5.28 -18.38 -2.46
CA LYS A 110 -6.14 -17.41 -1.80
C LYS A 110 -5.16 -16.70 -0.87
N GLU A 111 -4.83 -15.46 -1.18
CA GLU A 111 -4.36 -14.54 -0.17
C GLU A 111 -5.46 -14.63 0.89
N GLY A 112 -5.25 -15.50 1.88
CA GLY A 112 -5.89 -15.34 3.15
C GLY A 112 -5.49 -13.92 3.49
N THR A 113 -6.45 -13.02 3.40
CA THR A 113 -6.36 -11.64 3.80
C THR A 113 -5.65 -11.68 5.14
N LYS A 114 -4.32 -11.51 5.14
CA LYS A 114 -3.66 -11.09 6.35
C LYS A 114 -4.41 -9.80 6.64
N PRO A 115 -5.11 -9.68 7.78
CA PRO A 115 -5.58 -8.37 8.17
C PRO A 115 -4.36 -7.48 8.04
N ILE A 116 -4.56 -6.37 7.35
CA ILE A 116 -3.59 -5.30 7.22
C ILE A 116 -3.28 -4.89 8.65
N SER A 117 -2.30 -5.55 9.26
CA SER A 117 -1.69 -5.12 10.50
C SER A 117 -0.84 -3.94 10.10
N LEU A 118 -1.52 -2.80 9.94
CA LEU A 118 -0.93 -1.51 10.16
C LEU A 118 -0.39 -1.55 11.59
N VAL A 119 0.84 -2.01 11.75
CA VAL A 119 1.70 -1.57 12.83
C VAL A 119 2.00 -0.11 12.52
N SER A 120 1.00 0.73 12.72
CA SER A 120 1.21 2.10 13.13
C SER A 120 1.63 1.99 14.58
N LYS A 121 2.93 2.24 14.78
CA LYS A 121 3.52 2.78 15.99
C LYS A 121 2.46 3.26 17.02
N PRO A 122 2.48 2.76 18.26
CA PRO A 122 1.52 3.17 19.27
C PRO A 122 1.93 4.57 19.75
N GLU A 123 1.16 5.60 19.39
CA GLU A 123 1.29 6.91 20.03
C GLU A 123 -0.03 7.67 19.91
N ALA A 124 -0.49 8.14 21.07
CA ALA A 124 -1.60 9.04 21.35
C ALA A 124 -3.01 8.43 21.32
N GLU A 125 -3.44 7.99 22.50
CA GLU A 125 -4.83 8.04 22.94
C GLU A 125 -5.46 9.39 22.56
N LYS A 126 -6.48 9.35 21.71
CA LYS A 126 -7.54 10.35 21.69
C LYS A 126 -8.85 9.59 21.53
N THR A 127 -9.71 9.75 22.52
CA THR A 127 -11.08 9.25 22.54
C THR A 127 -11.81 9.82 21.32
N ILE A 128 -12.00 9.01 20.28
CA ILE A 128 -12.78 9.38 19.10
C ILE A 128 -14.23 8.96 19.37
N SER A 129 -15.12 9.95 19.44
CA SER A 129 -16.56 9.73 19.55
C SER A 129 -17.06 9.31 18.16
N LYS A 130 -17.73 8.16 18.10
CA LYS A 130 -18.31 7.64 16.85
C LYS A 130 -19.73 8.17 16.71
N VAL A 131 -20.03 8.81 15.59
CA VAL A 131 -21.37 9.32 15.25
C VAL A 131 -22.00 8.43 14.16
N ASN A 132 -23.32 8.45 14.05
CA ASN A 132 -23.99 7.73 12.97
C ASN A 132 -24.07 8.62 11.72
N CYS A 133 -23.80 8.04 10.56
CA CYS A 133 -23.93 8.74 9.29
C CYS A 133 -25.41 9.13 9.06
N PRO A 134 -25.74 10.40 8.77
CA PRO A 134 -27.12 10.82 8.54
C PRO A 134 -27.74 10.23 7.26
N PHE A 135 -26.92 9.72 6.33
CA PHE A 135 -27.40 9.20 5.04
C PHE A 135 -27.60 7.68 5.03
N CYS A 136 -26.76 6.92 5.73
CA CYS A 136 -26.85 5.44 5.75
C CYS A 136 -27.01 4.85 7.15
N SER A 137 -27.02 5.67 8.20
CA SER A 137 -27.10 5.26 9.61
C SER A 137 -25.94 4.40 10.13
N GLU A 138 -24.88 4.22 9.34
CA GLU A 138 -23.71 3.44 9.73
C GLU A 138 -22.79 4.25 10.65
N LYS A 139 -22.08 3.57 11.57
CA LYS A 139 -21.18 4.24 12.52
C LYS A 139 -19.92 4.73 11.82
N ILE A 140 -19.62 6.01 11.99
CA ILE A 140 -18.49 6.72 11.40
C ILE A 140 -17.77 7.57 12.45
N ASP A 141 -16.53 7.94 12.18
CA ASP A 141 -15.78 8.85 13.04
C ASP A 141 -16.33 10.28 12.89
N GLU A 142 -16.45 11.02 14.00
CA GLU A 142 -16.94 12.42 14.03
C GLU A 142 -16.11 13.41 13.19
N ASP A 143 -14.88 13.04 12.84
CA ASP A 143 -13.97 13.81 11.99
C ASP A 143 -13.91 13.31 10.54
N ALA A 144 -14.70 12.29 10.19
CA ALA A 144 -14.71 11.75 8.83
C ALA A 144 -15.38 12.74 7.86
N LYS A 145 -14.60 13.24 6.88
CA LYS A 145 -15.12 14.11 5.80
C LYS A 145 -16.05 13.38 4.84
N PHE A 146 -15.89 12.06 4.71
CA PHE A 146 -16.71 11.22 3.83
C PHE A 146 -17.06 9.94 4.57
N CYS A 147 -18.29 9.45 4.37
CA CYS A 147 -18.70 8.17 4.91
C CYS A 147 -18.03 7.02 4.13
N PRO A 148 -17.27 6.12 4.78
CA PRO A 148 -16.63 4.99 4.10
C PRO A 148 -17.62 3.92 3.62
N HIS A 149 -18.87 3.94 4.12
CA HIS A 149 -19.88 2.94 3.79
C HIS A 149 -20.78 3.34 2.63
N CYS A 150 -21.13 4.62 2.51
CA CYS A 150 -22.02 5.11 1.46
C CYS A 150 -21.40 6.17 0.53
N GLY A 151 -20.19 6.64 0.83
CA GLY A 151 -19.49 7.66 0.04
C GLY A 151 -20.08 9.08 0.16
N SER A 152 -21.05 9.29 1.05
CA SER A 152 -21.66 10.62 1.26
C SER A 152 -20.66 11.58 1.89
N ASN A 153 -20.64 12.82 1.42
CA ASN A 153 -19.84 13.89 2.02
C ASN A 153 -20.51 14.38 3.30
N LEU A 154 -19.74 14.47 4.38
CA LEU A 154 -20.19 14.81 5.73
C LEU A 154 -19.68 16.19 6.18
N THR A 155 -18.90 16.88 5.33
CA THR A 155 -18.38 18.21 5.63
C THR A 155 -19.47 19.26 5.84
N ASP A 156 -20.66 19.05 5.28
CA ASP A 156 -21.76 20.01 5.30
C ASP A 156 -22.62 19.96 6.59
N VAL A 157 -22.30 19.08 7.56
CA VAL A 157 -23.10 18.93 8.80
C VAL A 157 -22.36 19.43 10.05
N LYS A 158 -21.07 19.82 9.91
CA LYS A 158 -20.21 20.19 11.05
C LYS A 158 -20.27 21.67 11.46
N GLU A 159 -21.23 22.43 10.93
CA GLU A 159 -21.43 23.85 11.27
C GLU A 159 -22.64 24.10 12.18
N GLU A 160 -23.26 23.09 12.82
CA GLU A 160 -24.40 23.36 13.72
C GLU A 160 -24.39 22.50 14.98
N ALA A 161 -23.37 22.67 15.82
CA ALA A 161 -23.47 22.35 17.25
C ALA A 161 -22.39 23.09 18.04
N GLY A 162 -22.62 24.39 18.28
CA GLY A 162 -21.73 25.24 19.06
C GLY A 162 -22.40 26.57 19.42
N GLU A 163 -23.45 26.46 20.22
CA GLU A 163 -23.87 27.42 21.27
C GLU A 163 -24.12 28.90 20.90
N ASN A 164 -25.41 29.23 20.99
CA ASN A 164 -25.98 30.56 21.21
C ASN A 164 -25.19 31.42 22.21
N GLN A 165 -24.88 32.64 21.82
CA GLN A 165 -25.35 33.90 22.45
C GLN A 165 -24.48 35.06 21.94
N ASP A 166 -25.03 35.90 21.06
CA ASP A 166 -24.97 37.35 21.31
C ASP A 166 -26.04 38.08 20.48
N ASP A 167 -26.44 39.22 21.03
CA ASP A 167 -27.66 39.96 20.83
C ASP A 167 -27.91 40.42 19.38
N LYS A 168 -29.03 39.98 18.79
CA LYS A 168 -29.62 40.75 17.70
C LYS A 168 -31.13 40.63 17.72
N THR A 169 -31.75 41.49 18.50
CA THR A 169 -33.20 41.65 18.50
C THR A 169 -33.71 41.93 17.07
N THR A 170 -34.30 40.93 16.40
CA THR A 170 -34.94 41.04 15.09
C THR A 170 -36.46 41.14 15.24
N LYS A 171 -37.13 41.91 14.39
CA LYS A 171 -38.60 41.93 14.27
C LYS A 171 -38.99 40.97 13.14
N GLN A 172 -40.00 40.13 13.32
CA GLN A 172 -40.48 39.28 12.22
C GLN A 172 -41.47 40.01 11.32
N CYS A 173 -41.36 39.76 10.01
CA CYS A 173 -42.29 40.31 9.03
C CYS A 173 -43.66 39.66 9.17
N ASN A 174 -44.71 40.45 9.42
CA ASN A 174 -46.08 39.93 9.57
C ASN A 174 -46.64 39.25 8.31
N ASN A 175 -46.09 39.52 7.13
CA ASN A 175 -46.58 38.90 5.89
C ASN A 175 -45.89 37.56 5.60
N CYS A 176 -44.56 37.50 5.68
CA CYS A 176 -43.80 36.32 5.25
C CYS A 176 -43.06 35.59 6.40
N GLY A 177 -43.21 36.04 7.63
CA GLY A 177 -42.64 35.44 8.84
C GLY A 177 -41.12 35.53 8.96
N ARG A 178 -40.44 36.27 8.07
CA ARG A 178 -38.97 36.35 8.07
C ARG A 178 -38.46 37.42 9.02
N ASP A 179 -37.35 37.12 9.68
CA ASP A 179 -36.64 38.05 10.55
C ASP A 179 -36.08 39.25 9.80
N LEU A 180 -36.40 40.43 10.30
CA LEU A 180 -35.96 41.73 9.81
C LEU A 180 -35.16 42.44 10.89
N SER A 181 -34.15 43.20 10.48
CA SER A 181 -33.43 44.11 11.38
C SER A 181 -34.32 45.28 11.78
N LYS A 182 -34.12 45.82 13.00
CA LYS A 182 -34.94 46.91 13.57
C LYS A 182 -35.03 48.16 12.68
N GLU A 183 -34.00 48.46 11.90
CA GLU A 183 -33.96 49.63 11.00
C GLU A 183 -34.58 49.38 9.60
N ALA A 184 -35.03 48.15 9.30
CA ALA A 184 -35.51 47.80 7.97
C ALA A 184 -36.94 48.32 7.72
N LYS A 185 -37.06 49.39 6.93
CA LYS A 185 -38.34 49.98 6.49
C LYS A 185 -39.13 49.11 5.50
N PHE A 186 -38.50 48.09 4.95
CA PHE A 186 -39.08 47.18 3.94
C PHE A 186 -38.51 45.78 4.10
N CYS A 187 -39.35 44.78 3.87
CA CYS A 187 -38.95 43.38 3.88
C CYS A 187 -38.20 43.03 2.59
N ALA A 188 -36.92 42.64 2.70
CA ALA A 188 -36.10 42.28 1.55
C ALA A 188 -36.58 41.04 0.77
N LYS A 189 -37.44 40.21 1.38
CA LYS A 189 -37.95 38.98 0.75
C LYS A 189 -39.27 39.18 0.02
N CYS A 190 -40.23 39.89 0.63
CA CYS A 190 -41.57 40.06 0.06
C CYS A 190 -41.85 41.49 -0.42
N GLY A 191 -40.95 42.43 -0.21
CA GLY A 191 -41.10 43.83 -0.64
C GLY A 191 -42.10 44.65 0.18
N GLN A 192 -42.78 44.03 1.16
CA GLN A 192 -43.74 44.71 2.02
C GLN A 192 -43.05 45.79 2.86
N LYS A 193 -43.61 47.01 2.89
CA LYS A 193 -43.22 48.04 3.86
C LYS A 193 -43.45 47.54 5.27
N VAL A 194 -42.45 47.74 6.11
CA VAL A 194 -42.50 47.43 7.54
C VAL A 194 -42.28 48.76 8.24
N ASP A 195 -43.37 49.33 8.71
CA ASP A 195 -43.41 50.59 9.49
C ASP A 195 -43.34 50.26 10.98
#